data_AF-A0AAE4EJV1-F1
#
_entry.id   AF-A0AAE4EJV1-F1
#
_cell.length_a   1.000
_cell.length_b   1.000
_cell.length_c   1.000
_cell.angle_alpha   90.00
_cell.angle_beta   90.00
_cell.angle_gamma   90.00
#
_symmetry.space_group_name_H-M   'P 1'
#
loop_
_entity.id
_entity.type
_entity.pdbx_description
1 polymer ?
#
loop_
_entity_poly.entity_id
_entity_poly.type
_entity_poly.pdbx_seq_one_letter_code
_entity_poly.pdbx_strand_id
1 'polypeptide(L)'
;MTPDAVATADAVAGLPEVAGPHGGRVGEIATLLPGRRVAGVRVADDELTIGVVLRYPATAAAAAAAVRAALGPLDRPVRVFVGDVAVPTTS
;
A
#
# COMPACT_ATOMS: atom_id res chain seq x y z
N MET A 1 -16.13 4.85 -8.05
CA MET A 1 -16.35 4.77 -6.57
C MET A 1 -15.07 5.20 -5.86
N THR A 2 -15.14 6.02 -4.79
CA THR A 2 -13.93 6.37 -4.03
C THR A 2 -13.53 5.20 -3.14
N PRO A 3 -12.32 4.62 -3.28
CA PRO A 3 -11.89 3.52 -2.44
C PRO A 3 -11.79 3.98 -0.99
N ASP A 4 -12.34 3.20 -0.05
CA ASP A 4 -12.20 3.47 1.38
C ASP A 4 -10.73 3.24 1.79
N ALA A 5 -10.11 4.27 2.37
CA ALA A 5 -8.69 4.22 2.68
C ALA A 5 -8.34 3.19 3.75
N VAL A 6 -9.23 2.94 4.72
CA VAL A 6 -8.99 1.93 5.76
C VAL A 6 -9.14 0.53 5.18
N ALA A 7 -10.23 0.26 4.45
CA ALA A 7 -10.40 -1.03 3.79
C ALA A 7 -9.26 -1.34 2.81
N THR A 8 -8.77 -0.32 2.10
CA THR A 8 -7.60 -0.44 1.22
C THR A 8 -6.33 -0.78 2.00
N ALA A 9 -6.07 -0.08 3.11
CA ALA A 9 -4.88 -0.33 3.94
C ALA A 9 -4.91 -1.74 4.53
N ASP A 10 -6.06 -2.18 5.05
CA ASP A 10 -6.25 -3.50 5.65
C ASP A 10 -6.08 -4.62 4.61
N ALA A 11 -6.66 -4.45 3.41
CA ALA A 11 -6.50 -5.40 2.32
C ALA A 11 -5.03 -5.56 1.89
N VAL A 12 -4.29 -4.46 1.80
CA VAL A 12 -2.87 -4.47 1.43
C VAL A 12 -2.00 -5.06 2.53
N ALA A 13 -2.29 -4.77 3.81
CA ALA A 13 -1.56 -5.32 4.95
C ALA A 13 -1.75 -6.85 5.09
N GLY A 14 -2.84 -7.41 4.56
CA GLY A 14 -3.09 -8.84 4.52
C GLY A 14 -2.31 -9.62 3.45
N LEU A 15 -1.57 -8.95 2.57
CA LEU A 15 -0.86 -9.60 1.46
C LEU A 15 0.43 -10.29 1.94
N PRO A 16 0.70 -11.54 1.53
CA PRO A 16 1.94 -12.24 1.88
C PRO A 16 3.22 -11.50 1.48
N GLU A 17 3.18 -10.81 0.34
CA GLU A 17 4.29 -10.03 -0.22
C GLU A 17 4.55 -8.71 0.54
N VAL A 18 3.63 -8.31 1.41
CA VAL A 18 3.68 -7.04 2.13
C VAL A 18 3.98 -7.31 3.60
N ALA A 19 5.00 -6.63 4.13
CA ALA A 19 5.30 -6.65 5.56
C ALA A 19 4.47 -5.63 6.35
N GLY A 20 3.98 -4.59 5.68
CA GLY A 20 3.06 -3.60 6.23
C GLY A 20 2.93 -2.36 5.34
N PRO A 21 2.01 -1.43 5.67
CA PRO A 21 1.89 -0.15 4.99
C PRO A 21 3.10 0.73 5.28
N HIS A 22 3.54 1.50 4.28
CA HIS A 22 4.65 2.45 4.40
C HIS A 22 4.21 3.86 4.03
N GLY A 23 4.42 4.81 4.93
CA GLY A 23 3.98 6.21 4.75
C GLY A 23 4.79 7.03 3.76
N GLY A 24 5.83 6.49 3.12
CA GLY A 24 6.81 7.29 2.38
C GLY A 24 7.88 7.88 3.30
N ARG A 25 8.85 8.63 2.74
CA ARG A 25 10.04 9.08 3.47
C ARG A 25 9.73 10.09 4.57
N VAL A 26 8.69 10.90 4.38
CA VAL A 26 8.23 11.93 5.32
C VAL A 26 6.76 11.77 5.70
N GLY A 27 6.15 10.63 5.35
CA GLY A 27 4.73 10.36 5.62
C GLY A 27 3.77 10.89 4.53
N GLU A 28 4.28 11.23 3.36
CA GLU A 28 3.53 11.76 2.23
C GLU A 28 2.47 10.79 1.65
N ILE A 29 2.59 9.49 1.92
CA ILE A 29 1.63 8.46 1.53
C ILE A 29 0.69 8.18 2.70
N ALA A 30 -0.25 9.09 2.94
CA ALA A 30 -1.26 8.93 3.96
C ALA A 30 -2.57 9.62 3.58
N THR A 31 -3.69 9.03 4.02
CA THR A 31 -5.01 9.63 3.93
C THR A 31 -5.38 10.18 5.29
N LEU A 32 -5.67 11.48 5.35
CA LEU A 32 -6.13 12.18 6.53
C LEU A 32 -7.65 12.10 6.60
N LEU A 33 -8.17 11.54 7.69
CA LEU A 33 -9.59 11.44 7.99
C LEU A 33 -9.88 12.26 9.26
N PRO A 34 -11.13 12.67 9.51
CA PRO A 34 -11.48 13.34 10.75
C PRO A 34 -11.06 12.50 11.97
N GLY A 35 -10.12 13.04 12.77
CA GLY A 35 -9.63 12.40 14.00
C GLY A 35 -8.65 11.23 13.82
N ARG A 36 -8.30 10.83 12.59
CA ARG A 36 -7.34 9.72 12.38
C ARG A 36 -6.57 9.82 11.07
N ARG A 37 -5.40 9.18 11.01
CA ARG A 37 -4.55 9.10 9.82
C ARG A 37 -4.40 7.64 9.40
N VAL A 38 -4.58 7.37 8.12
CA VAL A 38 -4.30 6.06 7.50
C VAL A 38 -2.97 6.17 6.77
N ALA A 39 -1.93 5.48 7.26
CA ALA A 39 -0.63 5.43 6.60
C ALA A 39 -0.62 4.43 5.45
N GLY A 40 0.20 4.67 4.43
CA GLY A 40 0.41 3.76 3.30
C GLY A 40 -0.66 3.84 2.21
N VAL A 41 -1.68 4.69 2.35
CA VAL A 41 -2.69 4.91 1.32
C VAL A 41 -2.82 6.40 1.09
N ARG A 42 -2.78 6.85 -0.17
CA ARG A 42 -3.08 8.23 -0.57
C ARG A 42 -4.09 8.18 -1.71
N VAL A 43 -5.28 8.70 -1.44
CA VAL A 43 -6.34 8.82 -2.44
C VAL A 43 -6.29 10.21 -3.06
N ALA A 44 -5.95 10.29 -4.34
CA ALA A 44 -6.08 11.51 -5.15
C ALA A 44 -7.13 11.30 -6.25
N ASP A 45 -7.54 12.38 -6.90
CA ASP A 45 -8.56 12.35 -7.94
C ASP A 45 -8.10 11.60 -9.20
N ASP A 46 -6.82 11.69 -9.52
CA ASP A 46 -6.18 11.12 -10.71
C ASP A 46 -5.46 9.79 -10.44
N GLU A 47 -5.03 9.53 -9.21
CA GLU A 47 -4.24 8.34 -8.85
C GLU A 47 -4.52 7.84 -7.42
N LEU A 48 -4.48 6.52 -7.24
CA LEU A 48 -4.37 5.89 -5.92
C LEU A 48 -2.91 5.48 -5.67
N THR A 49 -2.24 6.10 -4.70
CA THR A 49 -0.89 5.69 -4.31
C THR A 49 -0.94 4.77 -3.08
N ILE A 50 -0.31 3.61 -3.18
CA ILE A 50 -0.17 2.63 -2.10
C ILE A 50 1.31 2.49 -1.75
N GLY A 51 1.67 2.83 -0.52
CA GLY A 51 3.01 2.68 0.02
C GLY A 51 3.11 1.40 0.83
N VAL A 52 4.09 0.56 0.50
CA VAL A 52 4.28 -0.75 1.14
C VAL A 52 5.73 -0.98 1.55
N VAL A 53 5.90 -1.78 2.59
CA VAL A 53 7.16 -2.49 2.88
C VAL A 53 7.07 -3.87 2.24
N LEU A 54 8.01 -4.19 1.36
CA LEU A 54 8.06 -5.48 0.67
C LEU A 54 8.62 -6.56 1.60
N ARG A 55 8.07 -7.77 1.57
CA ARG A 55 8.60 -8.93 2.28
C ARG A 55 9.50 -9.75 1.35
N TYR A 56 10.80 -9.84 1.65
CA TYR A 56 11.69 -10.73 0.90
C TYR A 56 11.29 -12.20 1.10
N PRO A 57 11.29 -13.06 0.04
CA PRO A 57 11.87 -12.86 -1.29
C PRO A 57 10.93 -12.31 -2.38
N ALA A 58 9.79 -11.73 -2.03
CA ALA A 58 8.89 -11.15 -3.02
C ALA A 58 9.56 -10.03 -3.83
N THR A 59 9.11 -9.83 -5.08
CA THR A 59 9.58 -8.74 -5.94
C THR A 59 8.60 -7.57 -5.92
N ALA A 60 9.08 -6.37 -6.25
CA ALA A 60 8.21 -5.19 -6.39
C ALA A 60 7.09 -5.42 -7.43
N ALA A 61 7.38 -6.19 -8.50
CA ALA A 61 6.38 -6.54 -9.50
C ALA A 61 5.30 -7.49 -8.95
N ALA A 62 5.71 -8.49 -8.17
CA ALA A 62 4.78 -9.42 -7.51
C ALA A 62 3.88 -8.69 -6.50
N ALA A 63 4.46 -7.84 -5.65
CA ALA A 63 3.69 -7.02 -4.71
C ALA A 63 2.74 -6.07 -5.44
N ALA A 64 3.18 -5.42 -6.52
CA ALA A 64 2.30 -4.55 -7.31
C ALA A 64 1.14 -5.31 -7.96
N ALA A 65 1.38 -6.53 -8.45
CA ALA A 65 0.34 -7.39 -8.98
C ALA A 65 -0.65 -7.82 -7.89
N ALA A 66 -0.17 -8.27 -6.73
CA ALA A 66 -0.99 -8.67 -5.59
C ALA A 66 -1.87 -7.53 -5.07
N VAL A 67 -1.30 -6.32 -4.92
CA VAL A 67 -2.05 -5.12 -4.53
C VAL A 67 -3.16 -4.81 -5.53
N ARG A 68 -2.87 -4.82 -6.84
CA ARG A 68 -3.90 -4.57 -7.86
C ARG A 68 -4.97 -5.65 -7.88
N ALA A 69 -4.60 -6.91 -7.66
CA ALA A 69 -5.57 -8.01 -7.55
C ALA A 69 -6.50 -7.84 -6.33
N ALA A 70 -5.95 -7.47 -5.18
CA ALA A 70 -6.71 -7.27 -3.95
C ALA A 70 -7.69 -6.09 -4.01
N LEU A 71 -7.30 -5.01 -4.69
CA LEU A 71 -8.16 -3.83 -4.88
C LEU A 71 -9.21 -4.01 -5.98
N GLY A 72 -8.98 -4.95 -6.90
CA GLY A 72 -9.85 -5.16 -8.05
C GLY A 72 -9.78 -4.02 -9.07
N PRO A 73 -10.70 -4.01 -10.05
CA PRO A 73 -10.77 -2.96 -11.06
C PRO A 73 -11.18 -1.63 -10.42
N LEU A 74 -10.40 -0.58 -10.68
CA LEU A 74 -10.64 0.78 -10.22
C LEU A 74 -10.71 1.75 -11.41
N ASP A 75 -11.45 2.84 -11.22
CA ASP A 75 -11.62 3.90 -12.23
C ASP A 75 -10.35 4.75 -12.44
N ARG A 76 -9.25 4.46 -11.71
CA ARG A 76 -8.03 5.26 -11.68
C ARG A 76 -6.78 4.37 -11.58
N PRO A 77 -5.61 4.82 -12.05
CA PRO A 77 -4.36 4.08 -11.92
C PRO A 77 -3.98 3.86 -10.44
N VAL A 78 -3.43 2.68 -10.16
CA VAL A 78 -2.84 2.32 -8.86
C VAL A 78 -1.32 2.35 -8.97
N ARG A 79 -0.71 3.30 -8.27
CA ARG A 79 0.74 3.42 -8.13
C ARG A 79 1.19 2.77 -6.84
N VAL A 80 2.01 1.73 -6.96
CA VAL A 80 2.59 1.03 -5.82
C VAL A 80 4.00 1.56 -5.59
N PHE A 81 4.23 2.10 -4.41
CA PHE A 81 5.53 2.60 -3.96
C PHE A 81 6.10 1.64 -2.92
N VAL A 82 7.20 0.97 -3.28
CA VAL A 82 7.97 0.16 -2.33
C VAL A 82 8.99 1.08 -1.68
N GLY A 83 8.76 1.42 -0.41
CA GLY A 83 9.65 2.33 0.31
C GLY A 83 10.72 1.61 1.14
N ASP A 84 10.51 0.34 1.44
CA ASP A 84 11.45 -0.48 2.22
C ASP A 84 11.26 -1.98 1.91
N VAL A 85 12.23 -2.80 2.33
CA VAL A 85 12.23 -4.26 2.19
C VAL A 85 12.55 -4.92 3.53
N ALA A 86 11.59 -5.66 4.07
CA ALA A 86 11.78 -6.50 5.24
C ALA A 86 12.42 -7.84 4.83
N VAL A 87 13.63 -8.09 5.32
CA VAL A 87 14.29 -9.40 5.23
C VAL A 87 14.01 -10.22 6.50
N PRO A 88 13.73 -11.53 6.38
CA PRO A 88 13.60 -12.39 7.55
C PRO A 88 14.87 -12.31 8.39
N THR A 89 14.75 -11.97 9.67
CA THR A 89 15.87 -12.02 10.61
C THR A 89 16.06 -13.48 10.99
N THR A 90 17.07 -14.12 10.44
CA THR A 90 17.51 -15.44 10.91
C THR A 90 18.06 -15.26 12.32
N SER A 91 17.32 -15.71 13.33
CA SER A 91 17.85 -15.91 14.69
C SER A 91 18.51 -17.28 14.81
#